data_AF-A0A920VI37-F1
#
_entry.id   AF-A0A920VI37-F1
#
_cell.length_a   1.000
_cell.length_b   1.000
_cell.length_c   1.000
_cell.angle_alpha   90.00
_cell.angle_beta   90.00
_cell.angle_gamma   90.00
#
_symmetry.space_group_name_H-M   'P 1'
#
loop_
_entity.id
_entity.type
_entity.pdbx_description
1 polymer ?
#
loop_
_entity_poly.entity_id
_entity_poly.type
_entity_poly.pdbx_seq_one_letter_code
_entity_poly.pdbx_strand_id
1 'polypeptide(L)' 'MSDRTDAFHIDSLDVHKGGVIGLAYCPGRCGLDAQGHLWRRSLDKDVATIHNWGAAAVVSLVTLSELKKLGVAAL' A
#
# COMPACT_ATOMS: atom_id res chain seq x y z
N MET A 1 21.29 5.49 7.10
CA MET A 1 19.91 5.45 6.56
C MET A 1 19.44 4.01 6.62
N SER A 2 18.43 3.69 7.42
CA SER A 2 17.90 2.31 7.50
C SER A 2 16.90 2.09 6.37
N ASP A 3 17.10 1.05 5.58
CA ASP A 3 16.12 0.55 4.60
C ASP A 3 14.96 -0.09 5.38
N ARG A 4 13.71 0.23 5.04
CA ARG A 4 12.51 -0.38 5.63
C ARG A 4 11.81 -1.21 4.58
N THR A 5 11.85 -2.53 4.77
CA THR A 5 11.18 -3.53 3.94
C THR A 5 10.03 -4.20 4.69
N ASP A 6 9.44 -3.52 5.67
CA ASP A 6 8.33 -4.07 6.45
C ASP A 6 7.24 -4.57 5.48
N ALA A 7 6.74 -5.78 5.76
CA ALA A 7 5.78 -6.45 4.91
C ALA A 7 4.53 -5.57 4.72
N PHE A 8 3.96 -5.63 3.52
CA PHE A 8 2.70 -4.95 3.22
C PHE A 8 1.60 -5.45 4.16
N HIS A 9 1.15 -4.57 5.05
CA HIS A 9 0.11 -4.87 6.03
C HIS A 9 -1.22 -4.23 5.61
N ILE A 10 -2.29 -4.99 5.81
CA ILE A 10 -3.67 -4.54 5.60
C ILE A 10 -4.36 -4.60 6.96
N ASP A 11 -4.64 -3.44 7.53
CA ASP A 11 -5.49 -3.31 8.70
C ASP A 11 -6.94 -3.57 8.30
N SER A 12 -7.64 -4.43 9.03
CA SER A 12 -9.02 -4.81 8.71
C SER A 12 -10.02 -4.24 9.70
N LEU A 13 -11.15 -3.75 9.18
CA LEU A 13 -12.30 -3.30 9.96
C LEU A 13 -13.56 -4.05 9.51
N ASP A 14 -14.24 -4.68 10.46
CA ASP A 14 -15.54 -5.31 10.23
C ASP A 14 -16.65 -4.26 10.10
N VAL A 15 -17.50 -4.41 9.08
CA VAL A 15 -18.62 -3.49 8.83
C VAL A 15 -19.90 -4.07 9.41
N HIS A 16 -20.71 -3.22 10.07
CA HIS A 16 -21.91 -3.62 10.82
C HIS A 16 -22.92 -4.48 10.04
N LYS A 17 -23.02 -4.31 8.71
CA LYS A 17 -23.95 -5.05 7.84
C LYS A 17 -23.30 -6.21 7.06
N GLY A 18 -22.12 -6.63 7.49
CA GLY A 18 -21.32 -7.65 6.81
C GLY A 18 -20.31 -7.04 5.83
N GLY A 19 -19.23 -7.80 5.60
CA GLY A 19 -18.08 -7.36 4.82
C GLY A 19 -16.96 -6.80 5.70
N VAL A 20 -15.77 -6.70 5.10
CA VAL A 20 -14.54 -6.24 5.74
C VAL A 20 -13.92 -5.16 4.87
N ILE A 21 -13.55 -4.04 5.47
CA ILE A 21 -12.76 -2.99 4.81
C ILE A 21 -11.30 -3.17 5.21
N GLY A 22 -10.43 -3.33 4.21
CA GLY A 22 -8.99 -3.29 4.38
C GLY A 22 -8.44 -1.88 4.16
N LEU A 23 -7.57 -1.43 5.05
CA LEU A 23 -6.83 -0.17 4.96
C LEU A 23 -5.33 -0.49 4.92
N ALA A 24 -4.62 0.10 3.96
CA ALA A 24 -3.19 -0.10 3.81
C ALA A 24 -2.54 1.15 3.24
N TYR A 25 -1.22 1.30 3.47
CA TYR A 25 -0.43 2.31 2.77
C TYR A 25 -0.35 2.02 1.27
N CYS A 26 -0.18 3.07 0.46
CA CYS A 26 -0.10 3.00 -1.00
C CYS A 26 0.85 1.88 -1.52
N PRO A 27 0.34 0.87 -2.25
CA PRO A 27 1.13 -0.23 -2.81
C PRO A 27 2.29 0.27 -3.67
N GLY A 28 3.43 -0.42 -3.60
CA GLY A 28 4.61 -0.10 -4.40
C GLY A 28 5.33 1.20 -4.00
N ARG A 29 4.96 1.83 -2.86
CA ARG A 29 5.64 3.04 -2.36
C ARG A 29 7.15 2.83 -2.28
N CYS A 30 7.88 3.69 -2.96
CA CYS A 30 9.33 3.78 -2.95
C CYS A 30 9.78 5.22 -2.67
N GLY A 31 10.79 5.40 -1.84
CA GLY A 31 11.32 6.73 -1.53
C GLY A 31 11.38 7.03 -0.04
N LEU A 32 11.79 8.26 0.28
CA LEU A 32 11.99 8.68 1.67
C LEU A 32 10.66 9.00 2.33
N ASP A 33 10.43 8.47 3.53
CA ASP A 33 9.37 8.99 4.38
C ASP A 33 9.77 10.31 5.07
N ALA A 34 8.83 10.89 5.82
CA ALA A 34 9.06 12.12 6.56
C ALA A 34 10.11 12.00 7.68
N GLN A 35 10.53 10.78 8.02
CA GLN A 35 11.58 10.48 8.99
C GLN A 35 12.92 10.17 8.30
N GLY A 36 12.98 10.20 6.97
CA GLY A 36 14.19 9.93 6.19
C GLY A 36 14.52 8.45 6.01
N HIS A 37 13.57 7.53 6.28
CA HIS A 37 13.75 6.12 5.93
C HIS A 37 13.44 5.88 4.47
N LEU A 38 14.28 5.10 3.81
CA LEU A 38 14.05 4.69 2.42
C LEU A 38 13.13 3.49 2.39
N TRP A 39 12.01 3.63 1.69
CA TRP A 39 11.11 2.54 1.35
C TRP A 39 11.49 1.96 -0.01
N ARG A 40 11.53 0.62 -0.09
CA ARG A 40 11.72 -0.14 -1.34
C ARG A 40 10.70 -1.25 -1.45
N ARG A 41 9.43 -0.88 -1.72
CA ARG A 41 8.36 -1.86 -1.92
C ARG A 41 8.26 -2.32 -3.37
N SER A 42 7.82 -3.56 -3.54
CA SER A 42 7.51 -4.13 -4.86
C SER A 42 6.00 -4.04 -5.05
N LEU A 43 5.58 -3.33 -6.09
CA LEU A 43 4.16 -3.22 -6.43
C LEU A 43 3.54 -4.60 -6.64
N ASP A 44 4.23 -5.51 -7.32
CA ASP A 44 3.76 -6.88 -7.57
C ASP A 44 3.51 -7.66 -6.28
N LYS A 45 4.41 -7.56 -5.30
CA LYS A 45 4.25 -8.22 -3.99
C LYS A 45 3.08 -7.64 -3.19
N ASP A 46 2.92 -6.32 -3.24
CA ASP A 46 1.84 -5.64 -2.54
C ASP A 46 0.48 -6.02 -3.16
N VAL A 47 0.38 -6.02 -4.51
CA VAL A 47 -0.82 -6.45 -5.25
C VAL A 47 -1.12 -7.93 -5.01
N ALA A 48 -0.12 -8.80 -4.98
CA ALA A 48 -0.32 -10.21 -4.63
C ALA A 48 -0.86 -10.37 -3.19
N THR A 49 -0.41 -9.54 -2.25
CA THR A 49 -0.93 -9.55 -0.88
C THR A 49 -2.39 -9.12 -0.83
N ILE A 50 -2.77 -8.07 -1.57
CA ILE A 50 -4.17 -7.60 -1.69
C ILE A 50 -5.05 -8.69 -2.30
N HIS A 51 -4.58 -9.34 -3.37
CA HIS A 51 -5.30 -10.43 -4.01
C HIS A 51 -5.50 -11.62 -3.05
N ASN A 52 -4.44 -12.04 -2.35
CA ASN A 52 -4.49 -13.15 -1.42
C ASN A 52 -5.32 -12.85 -0.17
N TRP A 53 -5.43 -11.57 0.22
CA TRP A 53 -6.35 -11.13 1.26
C TRP A 53 -7.82 -11.27 0.85
N GLY A 54 -8.11 -11.43 -0.44
CA GLY A 54 -9.46 -11.63 -0.96
C GLY A 54 -10.22 -10.33 -1.22
N ALA A 55 -9.50 -9.23 -1.49
CA ALA A 55 -10.13 -7.95 -1.81
C ALA A 55 -10.98 -8.08 -3.09
N ALA A 56 -12.28 -7.80 -2.99
CA ALA A 56 -13.17 -7.77 -4.14
C ALA A 56 -12.98 -6.51 -5.00
N ALA A 57 -12.52 -5.41 -4.39
CA ALA A 57 -12.23 -4.15 -5.06
C ALA A 57 -11.12 -3.39 -4.33
N VAL A 58 -10.41 -2.53 -5.05
CA VAL A 58 -9.37 -1.64 -4.51
C VAL A 58 -9.72 -0.21 -4.88
N VAL A 59 -9.73 0.67 -3.89
CA VAL A 59 -9.94 2.11 -4.08
C VAL A 59 -8.70 2.84 -3.59
N SER A 60 -8.09 3.66 -4.44
CA SER A 60 -6.99 4.53 -4.05
C SER A 60 -7.54 5.90 -3.66
N LEU A 61 -7.18 6.36 -2.46
CA LEU A 61 -7.38 7.76 -2.04
C LEU A 61 -6.19 8.66 -2.42
N VAL A 62 -5.15 8.08 -3.01
CA VAL A 62 -3.92 8.77 -3.42
C VAL A 62 -4.09 9.33 -4.82
N THR A 63 -3.78 10.61 -5.00
CA THR A 63 -3.82 11.27 -6.31
C THR A 63 -2.68 10.81 -7.22
N LEU A 64 -2.83 11.00 -8.54
CA LEU A 64 -1.76 10.73 -9.50
C LEU A 64 -0.46 11.50 -9.18
N SER A 65 -0.58 12.72 -8.64
CA SER A 65 0.59 13.52 -8.26
C SER A 65 1.32 12.94 -7.04
N GLU A 66 0.58 12.39 -6.09
CA GLU A 66 1.15 11.75 -4.91
C GLU A 66 1.74 10.39 -5.24
N LEU A 67 1.14 9.61 -6.14
CA LEU A 67 1.74 8.36 -6.63
C LEU A 67 3.14 8.58 -7.20
N LYS A 68 3.32 9.65 -8.00
CA LYS A 68 4.63 10.06 -8.52
C LYS A 68 5.61 10.42 -7.40
N LYS A 69 5.16 11.18 -6.40
CA LYS A 69 5.99 11.56 -5.23
C LYS A 69 6.38 10.34 -4.38
N LEU A 70 5.49 9.35 -4.31
CA LEU A 70 5.69 8.09 -3.60
C LEU A 70 6.50 7.07 -4.41
N GLY A 71 7.05 7.46 -5.57
CA GLY A 71 7.92 6.60 -6.37
C GLY A 71 7.27 5.29 -6.83
N VAL A 72 5.93 5.23 -6.84
CA VAL A 72 5.21 4.04 -7.29
C VAL A 72 5.48 3.89 -8.79
N ALA A 73 5.96 2.72 -9.19
CA ALA A 73 6.18 2.42 -10.60
C ALA A 73 4.91 2.74 -11.39
N ALA A 74 5.04 3.46 -12.50
CA ALA A 74 3.90 3.81 -13.33
C ALA A 74 3.21 2.53 -13.79
N LEU A 75 1.91 2.42 -13.49
CA LEU A 75 0.99 1.50 -14.17
C LEU A 75 0.90 1.85 -15.65
#